data_AF-A0A4P5WNK2-F1
#
_entry.id   AF-A0A4P5WNK2-F1
#
_cell.length_a   1.000
_cell.length_b   1.000
_cell.length_c   1.000
_cell.angle_alpha   90.00
_cell.angle_beta   90.00
_cell.angle_gamma   90.00
#
_symmetry.space_group_name_H-M   'P 1'
#
loop_
_entity.id
_entity.type
_entity.pdbx_description
1 polymer ?
#
loop_
_entity_poly.entity_id
_entity_poly.type
_entity_poly.pdbx_seq_one_letter_code
_entity_poly.pdbx_strand_id
1 'polypeptide(L)' 'MGLESLSGLPLGEVSLTAADGAQLFGWYVEGRQVFAAAKPPKSFSLIEGAEHNSTDPVGGPAYFQQWAEFVPPVIRW' A
#
# COMPACT_ATOMS: atom_id res chain seq x y z
N MET A 1 -0.94 -8.84 -24.08
CA MET A 1 -0.70 -7.56 -23.37
C MET A 1 -0.76 -7.89 -21.88
N GLY A 2 0.35 -7.82 -21.14
CA GLY A 2 0.43 -8.24 -19.73
C GLY A 2 -0.10 -7.17 -18.77
N LEU A 3 -0.48 -7.54 -17.55
CA LEU A 3 -1.10 -6.62 -16.57
C LEU A 3 -0.24 -5.40 -16.20
N GLU A 4 1.09 -5.52 -16.26
CA GLU A 4 2.02 -4.39 -16.07
C GLU A 4 1.72 -3.23 -17.03
N SER A 5 1.29 -3.54 -18.26
CA SER A 5 1.05 -2.54 -19.30
C SER A 5 -0.22 -1.71 -19.09
N LEU A 6 -1.17 -2.19 -18.28
CA LEU A 6 -2.42 -1.47 -18.00
C LEU A 6 -2.29 -0.56 -16.77
N SER A 7 -1.52 -0.96 -15.76
CA SER A 7 -1.34 -0.20 -14.52
C SER A 7 -0.12 0.74 -14.57
N GLY A 8 0.88 0.43 -15.39
CA GLY A 8 2.19 1.08 -15.33
C GLY A 8 3.01 0.71 -14.09
N LEU A 9 2.55 -0.28 -13.31
CA LEU A 9 3.22 -0.80 -12.13
C LEU A 9 3.74 -2.22 -12.40
N PRO A 10 4.90 -2.59 -11.83
CA PRO A 10 5.45 -3.93 -11.95
C PRO A 10 4.67 -4.91 -11.05
N LEU A 11 3.47 -5.30 -11.49
CA LEU A 11 2.60 -6.19 -10.76
C LEU A 11 3.16 -7.62 -10.81
N GLY A 12 3.50 -8.16 -9.64
CA GLY A 12 3.81 -9.58 -9.48
C GLY A 12 2.53 -10.39 -9.39
N GLU A 13 2.52 -11.58 -10.00
CA GLU A 13 1.44 -12.55 -9.83
C GLU A 13 1.69 -13.37 -8.56
N VAL A 14 0.63 -13.66 -7.82
CA VAL A 14 0.69 -14.53 -6.64
C VAL A 14 -0.45 -15.53 -6.67
N SER A 15 -0.07 -16.80 -6.46
CA SER A 15 -1.00 -17.91 -6.25
C SER A 15 -0.61 -18.57 -4.93
N LEU A 16 -1.57 -18.69 -4.00
CA LEU A 16 -1.34 -19.33 -2.71
C LEU A 16 -2.54 -20.20 -2.32
N THR A 17 -2.25 -21.29 -1.62
CA THR A 17 -3.28 -22.17 -1.05
C THR A 17 -3.33 -21.91 0.44
N ALA A 18 -4.50 -21.51 0.94
CA ALA A 18 -4.74 -21.31 2.36
C ALA A 18 -4.72 -22.66 3.10
N ALA A 19 -4.56 -22.60 4.42
CA ALA A 19 -4.47 -23.80 5.28
C ALA A 19 -5.71 -24.72 5.19
N ASP A 20 -6.87 -24.17 4.83
CA ASP A 20 -8.12 -24.91 4.63
C ASP A 20 -8.28 -25.46 3.19
N GLY A 21 -7.29 -25.27 2.33
CA GLY A 21 -7.30 -25.71 0.93
C GLY A 21 -7.88 -24.70 -0.05
N ALA A 22 -8.34 -23.52 0.39
CA ALA A 22 -8.82 -22.49 -0.52
C ALA A 22 -7.66 -21.98 -1.41
N GLN A 23 -7.89 -21.93 -2.72
CA GLN A 23 -6.92 -21.38 -3.66
C GLN A 23 -7.21 -19.89 -3.88
N LEU A 24 -6.18 -19.07 -3.68
CA LEU A 24 -6.22 -17.62 -3.89
C LEU A 24 -5.24 -17.27 -5.02
N PHE A 25 -5.74 -16.49 -5.97
CA PHE A 25 -4.94 -15.90 -7.03
C PHE A 25 -5.14 -14.39 -7.03
N GLY A 26 -4.07 -13.65 -7.25
CA GLY A 26 -4.14 -12.21 -7.41
C GLY A 26 -2.80 -11.62 -7.81
N TRP A 27 -2.69 -10.32 -7.59
CA TRP A 27 -1.51 -9.54 -7.92
C TRP A 27 -1.03 -8.78 -6.70
N TYR A 28 0.27 -8.55 -6.61
CA TYR A 28 0.88 -7.75 -5.57
C TYR A 28 1.88 -6.76 -6.16
N VAL A 29 2.14 -5.68 -5.43
CA VAL A 29 3.18 -4.71 -5.71
C VAL A 29 3.64 -4.12 -4.39
N GLU A 30 4.95 -3.89 -4.25
CA GLU A 30 5.50 -3.35 -3.01
C GLU A 30 5.12 -1.89 -2.82
N GLY A 31 4.83 -1.49 -1.57
CA GLY A 31 4.46 -0.12 -1.25
C GLY A 31 5.49 0.92 -1.70
N ARG A 32 6.79 0.57 -1.68
CA ARG A 32 7.87 1.44 -2.19
C ARG A 32 7.84 1.62 -3.70
N GLN A 33 7.43 0.59 -4.46
CA GLN A 33 7.28 0.69 -5.91
C GLN A 33 6.09 1.56 -6.27
N VAL A 34 4.96 1.39 -5.57
CA VAL A 34 3.80 2.29 -5.71
C VAL A 34 4.19 3.73 -5.40
N PHE A 35 4.90 3.96 -4.30
CA PHE A 35 5.35 5.29 -3.93
C PHE A 35 6.30 5.90 -4.97
N ALA A 36 7.24 5.13 -5.51
CA ALA A 36 8.15 5.62 -6.56
C ALA A 36 7.37 6.10 -7.80
N ALA A 37 6.37 5.33 -8.23
CA ALA A 37 5.55 5.63 -9.40
C ALA A 37 4.51 6.74 -9.19
N ALA A 38 4.09 7.00 -7.95
CA ALA A 38 3.07 8.01 -7.63
C ALA A 38 3.51 9.44 -8.01
N LYS A 39 2.56 10.30 -8.38
CA LYS A 39 2.80 11.73 -8.63
C LYS A 39 2.77 12.52 -7.32
N PRO A 40 3.54 13.62 -7.19
CA PRO A 40 3.42 14.51 -6.04
C PRO A 40 2.08 15.28 -6.04
N PRO A 41 1.61 15.74 -4.87
CA PRO A 41 2.21 15.56 -3.55
C PRO A 41 2.02 14.13 -3.01
N LYS A 42 3.09 13.55 -2.44
CA LYS A 42 3.10 12.19 -1.88
C LYS A 42 4.03 12.12 -0.67
N SER A 43 3.68 11.29 0.31
CA SER A 43 4.54 10.92 1.45
C SER A 43 4.58 9.40 1.60
N PHE A 44 5.67 8.87 2.16
CA PHE A 44 5.83 7.44 2.46
C PHE A 44 6.19 7.26 3.93
N SER A 45 5.37 6.51 4.65
CA SER A 45 5.57 6.20 6.05
C SER A 45 5.54 4.69 6.24
N LEU A 46 6.63 4.12 6.75
CA LEU A 46 6.67 2.73 7.14
C LEU A 46 6.21 2.61 8.60
N ILE A 47 5.21 1.77 8.85
CA ILE A 47 4.79 1.39 10.20
C ILE A 47 5.36 0.00 10.46
N GLU A 48 6.47 -0.06 11.18
CA GLU A 48 7.17 -1.32 11.45
C GLU A 48 6.29 -2.26 12.29
N GLY A 49 6.18 -3.52 11.87
CA GLY A 49 5.32 -4.52 12.52
C GLY A 49 3.83 -4.43 12.18
N ALA A 50 3.39 -3.44 11.39
CA ALA A 50 2.02 -3.39 10.91
C ALA A 50 1.82 -4.35 9.72
N GLU A 51 0.70 -5.06 9.75
CA GLU A 51 0.15 -5.86 8.67
C GLU A 51 -0.93 -5.05 7.93
N HIS A 52 -1.65 -5.69 7.00
CA HIS A 52 -2.56 -5.03 6.07
C HIS A 52 -3.67 -4.19 6.73
N ASN A 53 -4.13 -4.57 7.92
CA ASN A 53 -5.25 -3.91 8.62
C ASN A 53 -4.91 -3.55 10.06
N SER A 54 -3.63 -3.44 10.42
CA SER A 54 -3.19 -3.16 11.80
C SER A 54 -2.43 -1.84 11.95
N THR A 55 -2.59 -0.92 11.00
CA THR A 55 -1.98 0.41 11.04
C THR A 55 -2.38 1.21 12.28
N ASP A 56 -3.64 1.11 12.71
CA ASP A 56 -4.17 1.86 13.85
C ASP A 56 -3.63 1.33 15.19
N PRO A 57 -3.74 0.03 15.51
CA PRO A 57 -3.22 -0.51 16.76
C PRO A 57 -1.68 -0.49 16.85
N VAL A 58 -0.96 -0.64 15.73
CA VAL A 58 0.51 -0.67 15.72
C VAL A 58 1.12 0.73 15.59
N GLY A 59 0.60 1.55 14.68
CA GLY A 59 1.11 2.90 14.42
C GLY A 59 0.64 3.94 15.43
N GLY A 60 -0.50 3.71 16.08
CA GLY A 60 -1.00 4.53 17.18
C GLY A 60 -1.00 6.03 16.87
N PRO A 61 -0.64 6.89 17.83
CA PRO A 61 -0.63 8.34 17.64
C PRO A 61 0.25 8.82 16.49
N ALA A 62 1.38 8.16 16.23
CA ALA A 62 2.32 8.58 15.17
C ALA A 62 1.71 8.41 13.78
N TYR A 63 0.95 7.33 13.56
CA TYR A 63 0.19 7.13 12.32
C TYR A 63 -0.82 8.24 12.08
N PHE A 64 -1.63 8.59 13.09
CA PHE A 64 -2.62 9.67 12.95
C PHE A 64 -1.98 11.04 12.79
N GLN A 65 -0.83 11.30 13.42
CA GLN A 65 -0.08 12.54 13.26
C GLN A 65 0.36 12.74 11.80
N GLN A 66 0.88 11.70 11.15
CA GLN A 66 1.29 11.77 9.74
C GLN A 66 0.13 12.15 8.82
N TRP A 67 -1.07 11.60 9.07
CA TRP A 67 -2.28 12.01 8.34
C TRP A 67 -2.65 13.46 8.60
N ALA A 68 -2.64 13.88 9.87
CA ALA A 68 -2.97 15.26 10.26
C ALA A 68 -1.99 16.29 9.66
N GLU A 69 -0.73 15.91 9.46
CA GLU A 69 0.27 16.78 8.83
C GLU A 69 0.19 16.76 7.30
N PHE A 70 -0.06 15.60 6.69
CA PHE A 70 -0.03 15.46 5.23
C PHE A 70 -1.32 15.95 4.55
N VAL A 71 -2.49 15.65 5.11
CA VAL A 71 -3.78 15.85 4.42
C VAL A 71 -4.16 17.32 4.23
N PRO A 72 -4.13 18.19 5.27
CA PRO A 72 -4.60 19.57 5.13
C PRO A 72 -3.92 20.36 4.01
N PRO A 73 -2.58 20.29 3.78
CA PRO A 73 -1.96 21.07 2.70
C PRO A 73 -2.16 20.48 1.30
N VAL A 74 -2.54 19.20 1.15
CA VAL A 74 -2.63 18.53 -0.16
C VAL A 74 -4.05 18.45 -0.71
N ILE A 75 -5.07 18.46 0.16
CA ILE A 75 -6.47 18.53 -0.27
C ILE A 75 -6.81 20.00 -0.56
N ARG A 76 -7.27 20.26 -1.78
CA ARG A 76 -7.89 21.53 -2.17
C ARG A 76 -9.38 21.30 -2.36
N TRP A 77 -10.19 22.12 -1.69
CA TRP A 77 -11.65 22.15 -1.84
C TRP A 77 -12.05 23.10 -2.98
#